data_AF-A0A521EW25-F1
#
_entry.id   AF-A0A521EW25-F1
#
_cell.length_a   1.000
_cell.length_b   1.000
_cell.length_c   1.000
_cell.angle_alpha   90.00
_cell.angle_beta   90.00
_cell.angle_gamma   90.00
#
_symmetry.space_group_name_H-M   'P 1'
#
loop_
_entity.id
_entity.type
_entity.pdbx_description
1 polymer ?
#
loop_
_entity_poly.entity_id
_entity_poly.type
_entity_poly.pdbx_seq_one_letter_code
_entity_poly.pdbx_strand_id
1 'polypeptide(L)'
;MKTLENQTLLYDEDCPLCSLYTTGFVKSGMLDENGRKSYCQLSAEEQNFVDLKRAPNEIALVDNKTKTVIYGIDSLIKVVGFSFPLIEKIATVKPIHFILKKMYSFVSYNRKVIIPGNVKEENKLQCTPDFNYKYRFLFIGFALTVTTFVLFGFSNLIPILPKTSILREFILAFGQIIFQSLFLMKFDKQTIVNYAGNLMTISLIGSLILVPILILNQFINLPQFLVLGWFGITFFIMFAEHFRRVKILKLPFYLCFTWVLYRMIALLFILNL
;
A
#
# COMPACT_ATOMS: atom_id res chain seq x y z
N MET A 1 -11.04 11.24 -24.30
CA MET A 1 -11.03 11.84 -22.95
C MET A 1 -10.72 13.33 -23.10
N LYS A 2 -11.16 14.17 -22.16
CA LYS A 2 -10.79 15.59 -22.19
C LYS A 2 -9.43 15.75 -21.52
N THR A 3 -8.49 16.39 -22.20
CA THR A 3 -7.12 16.59 -21.72
C THR A 3 -7.02 17.88 -20.90
N LEU A 4 -6.57 17.77 -19.66
CA LEU A 4 -6.29 18.93 -18.82
C LEU A 4 -4.92 19.51 -19.21
N GLU A 5 -4.94 20.50 -20.11
CA GLU A 5 -3.73 21.13 -20.63
C GLU A 5 -3.15 22.21 -19.70
N ASN A 6 -1.86 22.48 -19.83
CA ASN A 6 -1.13 23.52 -19.10
C ASN A 6 -1.11 23.29 -17.58
N GLN A 7 -1.35 22.07 -17.13
CA GLN A 7 -1.20 21.71 -15.73
C GLN A 7 -0.21 20.57 -15.56
N THR A 8 0.66 20.71 -14.57
CA THR A 8 1.74 19.75 -14.30
C THR A 8 1.51 19.09 -12.95
N LEU A 9 1.36 17.77 -12.96
CA LEU A 9 1.23 16.96 -11.76
C LEU A 9 2.61 16.54 -11.24
N LEU A 10 3.00 17.12 -10.11
CA LEU A 10 4.24 16.83 -9.40
C LEU A 10 4.10 15.53 -8.61
N TYR A 11 5.01 14.58 -8.82
CA TYR A 11 5.00 13.28 -8.16
C TYR A 11 6.36 12.91 -7.54
N ASP A 12 6.30 12.03 -6.54
CA ASP A 12 7.45 11.40 -5.91
C ASP A 12 7.99 10.28 -6.81
N GLU A 13 9.21 10.45 -7.34
CA GLU A 13 9.84 9.48 -8.24
C GLU A 13 10.24 8.16 -7.55
N ASP A 14 10.46 8.18 -6.24
CA ASP A 14 10.77 7.00 -5.43
C ASP A 14 9.50 6.25 -4.99
N CYS A 15 8.33 6.73 -5.41
CA CYS A 15 7.03 6.13 -5.14
C CYS A 15 6.49 5.46 -6.42
N PRO A 16 6.65 4.13 -6.59
CA PRO A 16 6.15 3.43 -7.77
C PRO A 16 4.64 3.57 -7.95
N LEU A 17 3.87 3.62 -6.85
CA LEU A 17 2.44 3.91 -6.89
C LEU A 17 2.15 5.26 -7.55
N CYS A 18 2.92 6.29 -7.16
CA CYS A 18 2.81 7.64 -7.66
C CYS A 18 3.15 7.71 -9.14
N SER A 19 4.24 7.06 -9.54
CA SER A 19 4.61 6.99 -10.94
C SER A 19 3.59 6.23 -11.78
N LEU A 20 3.02 5.14 -11.27
CA LEU A 20 2.07 4.31 -12.01
C LEU A 20 0.79 5.08 -12.37
N TYR A 21 0.09 5.68 -11.39
CA TYR A 21 -1.17 6.36 -11.70
C TYR A 21 -0.96 7.65 -12.52
N THR A 22 0.14 8.39 -12.28
CA THR A 22 0.44 9.59 -13.08
C THR A 22 0.80 9.23 -14.53
N THR A 23 1.49 8.10 -14.76
CA THR A 23 1.64 7.53 -16.10
C THR A 23 0.28 7.21 -16.72
N GLY A 24 -0.62 6.62 -15.93
CA GLY A 24 -1.97 6.28 -16.35
C GLY A 24 -2.74 7.50 -16.86
N PHE A 25 -2.65 8.64 -16.17
CA PHE A 25 -3.32 9.89 -16.58
C PHE A 25 -2.80 10.45 -17.91
N VAL A 26 -1.50 10.36 -18.17
CA VAL A 26 -0.94 10.78 -19.47
C VAL A 26 -1.37 9.82 -20.57
N LYS A 27 -1.23 8.50 -20.34
CA LYS A 27 -1.60 7.48 -21.34
C LYS A 27 -3.09 7.45 -21.67
N SER A 28 -3.94 7.84 -20.73
CA SER A 28 -5.38 7.96 -20.95
C SER A 28 -5.79 9.29 -21.62
N GLY A 29 -4.87 10.24 -21.77
CA GLY A 29 -5.16 11.59 -22.26
C GLY A 29 -5.97 12.44 -21.28
N MET A 30 -5.90 12.15 -19.97
CA MET A 30 -6.42 13.05 -18.93
C MET A 30 -5.46 14.20 -18.66
N LEU A 31 -4.16 13.96 -18.82
CA LEU A 31 -3.09 14.95 -18.80
C LEU A 31 -2.39 14.95 -20.16
N ASP A 32 -1.82 16.10 -20.54
CA ASP A 32 -0.97 16.19 -21.73
C ASP A 32 0.38 15.45 -21.54
N GLU A 33 1.17 15.30 -22.61
CA GLU A 33 2.45 14.57 -22.57
C GLU A 33 3.46 15.16 -21.56
N ASN A 34 3.38 16.46 -21.30
CA ASN A 34 4.19 17.17 -20.32
C ASN A 34 3.48 17.36 -18.97
N GLY A 35 2.30 16.77 -18.80
CA GLY A 35 1.40 17.02 -17.68
C GLY A 35 1.83 16.37 -16.36
N ARG A 36 3.04 15.79 -16.28
CA ARG A 36 3.62 15.28 -15.04
C ARG A 36 5.11 15.56 -14.94
N LYS A 37 5.59 15.77 -13.73
CA LYS A 37 7.02 16.05 -13.46
C LYS A 37 7.45 15.47 -12.12
N SER A 38 8.70 15.00 -12.04
CA SER A 38 9.26 14.58 -10.75
C SER A 38 9.47 15.81 -9.87
N TYR A 39 9.15 15.69 -8.59
CA TYR A 39 9.43 16.74 -7.60
C TYR A 39 10.93 17.03 -7.47
N CYS A 40 11.80 16.05 -7.72
CA CYS A 40 13.25 16.23 -7.71
C CYS A 40 13.75 17.12 -8.88
N GLN A 41 12.89 17.44 -9.85
CA GLN A 41 13.21 18.16 -11.07
C GLN A 41 12.56 19.56 -11.12
N LEU A 42 12.17 20.11 -9.97
CA LEU A 42 11.61 21.46 -9.90
C LEU A 42 12.65 22.52 -10.27
N SER A 43 12.25 23.45 -11.16
CA SER A 43 13.04 24.63 -11.50
C SER A 43 13.09 25.62 -10.33
N ALA A 44 14.05 26.54 -10.37
CA ALA A 44 14.15 27.61 -9.36
C ALA A 44 12.89 28.49 -9.33
N GLU A 45 12.21 28.65 -10.46
CA GLU A 45 10.95 29.41 -10.52
C GLU A 45 9.79 28.66 -9.86
N GLU A 46 9.66 27.35 -10.13
CA GLU A 46 8.61 26.52 -9.54
C GLU A 46 8.74 26.43 -8.01
N GLN A 47 9.96 26.45 -7.50
CA GLN A 47 10.24 26.46 -6.06
C GLN A 47 9.69 27.70 -5.33
N ASN A 48 9.38 28.80 -6.04
CA ASN A 48 8.85 30.01 -5.42
C ASN A 48 7.35 29.90 -5.05
N PHE A 49 6.59 29.07 -5.77
CA PHE A 49 5.15 28.95 -5.57
C PHE A 49 4.68 27.53 -5.20
N VAL A 50 5.56 26.53 -5.29
CA VAL A 50 5.34 25.19 -4.75
C VAL A 50 5.78 25.13 -3.29
N ASP A 51 4.89 24.67 -2.42
CA ASP A 51 5.21 24.40 -1.02
C ASP A 51 6.09 23.16 -0.92
N LEU A 52 7.39 23.40 -0.73
CA LEU A 52 8.41 22.36 -0.69
C LEU A 52 8.32 21.43 0.52
N LYS A 53 7.56 21.81 1.56
CA LYS A 53 7.30 20.95 2.73
C LYS A 53 6.08 20.07 2.53
N ARG A 54 5.09 20.58 1.79
CA ARG A 54 3.82 19.89 1.56
C ARG A 54 3.88 18.93 0.37
N ALA A 55 4.53 19.34 -0.72
CA ALA A 55 4.60 18.59 -1.97
C ALA A 55 5.22 17.16 -1.85
N PRO A 56 6.19 16.89 -0.95
CA PRO A 56 6.65 15.52 -0.74
C PRO A 56 5.56 14.62 -0.13
N ASN A 57 4.66 15.16 0.69
CA ASN A 57 3.63 14.41 1.39
C ASN A 57 2.31 14.33 0.61
N GLU A 58 2.05 15.33 -0.24
CA GLU A 58 0.85 15.43 -1.05
C GLU A 58 1.21 15.69 -2.51
N ILE A 59 0.62 14.91 -3.42
CA ILE A 59 0.73 15.19 -4.85
C ILE A 59 0.29 16.64 -5.12
N ALA A 60 0.99 17.35 -6.00
CA ALA A 60 0.70 18.74 -6.30
C ALA A 60 0.38 18.89 -7.79
N LEU A 61 -0.68 19.64 -8.11
CA LEU A 61 -1.08 19.97 -9.47
C LEU A 61 -0.85 21.46 -9.64
N VAL A 62 0.15 21.79 -10.45
CA VAL A 62 0.57 23.15 -10.77
C VAL A 62 -0.19 23.61 -12.00
N ASP A 63 -0.81 24.79 -11.92
CA ASP A 63 -1.30 25.49 -13.10
C ASP A 63 -0.18 26.40 -13.65
N ASN A 64 0.33 26.06 -14.84
CA ASN A 64 1.47 26.77 -15.42
C ASN A 64 1.13 28.18 -15.91
N LYS A 65 -0.17 28.51 -16.07
CA LYS A 65 -0.62 29.84 -16.52
C LYS A 65 -0.80 30.78 -15.34
N THR A 66 -1.47 30.32 -14.28
CA THR A 66 -1.79 31.16 -13.12
C THR A 66 -0.75 31.05 -12.00
N LYS A 67 0.19 30.10 -12.09
CA LYS A 67 1.19 29.79 -11.06
C LYS A 67 0.57 29.43 -9.70
N THR A 68 -0.64 28.84 -9.72
CA THR A 68 -1.31 28.34 -8.52
C THR A 68 -1.11 26.83 -8.38
N VAL A 69 -1.20 26.33 -7.15
CA VAL A 69 -0.99 24.90 -6.86
C VAL A 69 -2.14 24.35 -6.03
N ILE A 70 -2.71 23.24 -6.52
CA ILE A 70 -3.69 22.42 -5.81
C ILE A 70 -2.97 21.20 -5.28
N TYR A 71 -3.30 20.73 -4.07
CA TYR A 71 -2.59 19.63 -3.41
C TYR A 71 -3.53 18.49 -3.03
N GLY A 72 -2.96 17.30 -2.94
CA GLY A 72 -3.56 16.12 -2.35
C GLY A 72 -4.70 15.57 -3.19
N ILE A 73 -5.82 15.27 -2.51
CA ILE A 73 -6.99 14.70 -3.17
C ILE A 73 -7.62 15.67 -4.18
N ASP A 74 -7.52 16.98 -3.93
CA ASP A 74 -8.08 18.01 -4.81
C ASP A 74 -7.41 18.00 -6.19
N SER A 75 -6.10 17.73 -6.22
CA SER A 75 -5.33 17.56 -7.46
C SER A 75 -5.88 16.39 -8.28
N LEU A 76 -6.14 15.25 -7.64
CA LEU A 76 -6.66 14.06 -8.32
C LEU A 76 -8.12 14.26 -8.76
N ILE A 77 -8.94 14.89 -7.93
CA ILE A 77 -10.32 15.27 -8.27
C ILE A 77 -10.32 16.18 -9.49
N LYS A 78 -9.40 17.13 -9.59
CA LYS A 78 -9.31 18.05 -10.73
C LYS A 78 -8.97 17.32 -12.03
N VAL A 79 -7.94 16.47 -12.02
CA VAL A 79 -7.51 15.70 -13.21
C VAL A 79 -8.62 14.76 -13.69
N VAL A 80 -9.15 13.94 -12.78
CA VAL A 80 -10.20 12.97 -13.13
C VAL A 80 -11.50 13.68 -13.48
N GLY A 81 -11.84 14.73 -12.73
CA GLY A 81 -13.04 15.53 -12.89
C GLY A 81 -13.14 16.27 -14.22
N PHE A 82 -12.01 16.74 -14.74
CA PHE A 82 -11.97 17.38 -16.05
C PHE A 82 -12.39 16.43 -17.18
N SER A 83 -11.95 15.17 -17.11
CA SER A 83 -12.38 14.11 -18.02
C SER A 83 -13.79 13.57 -17.71
N PHE A 84 -14.17 13.53 -16.43
CA PHE A 84 -15.43 12.99 -15.95
C PHE A 84 -16.12 13.95 -14.97
N PRO A 85 -16.88 14.94 -15.47
CA PRO A 85 -17.46 16.00 -14.63
C PRO A 85 -18.43 15.50 -13.55
N LEU A 86 -19.07 14.34 -13.78
CA LEU A 86 -19.93 13.71 -12.78
C LEU A 86 -19.13 13.26 -11.55
N ILE A 87 -17.91 12.74 -11.74
CA ILE A 87 -17.03 12.33 -10.65
C ILE A 87 -16.62 13.56 -9.82
N GLU A 88 -16.30 14.68 -10.46
CA GLU A 88 -15.98 15.94 -9.77
C GLU A 88 -17.15 16.40 -8.89
N LYS A 89 -18.37 16.41 -9.44
CA LYS A 89 -19.58 16.81 -8.69
C LYS A 89 -19.80 15.92 -7.48
N ILE A 90 -19.66 14.60 -7.61
CA ILE A 90 -19.84 13.67 -6.50
C ILE A 90 -18.72 13.83 -5.47
N ALA A 91 -17.46 13.89 -5.92
CA ALA A 91 -16.29 13.97 -5.06
C ALA A 91 -16.17 15.29 -4.28
N THR A 92 -16.85 16.34 -4.71
CA THR A 92 -16.88 17.65 -4.04
C THR A 92 -18.04 17.79 -3.03
N VAL A 93 -18.98 16.85 -2.99
CA VAL A 93 -20.03 16.82 -1.94
C VAL A 93 -19.37 16.61 -0.58
N LYS A 94 -19.60 17.54 0.37
CA LYS A 94 -18.89 17.62 1.66
C LYS A 94 -18.62 16.28 2.38
N PRO A 95 -19.62 15.41 2.64
CA PRO A 95 -19.35 14.13 3.30
C PRO A 95 -18.45 13.20 2.47
N ILE A 96 -18.66 13.14 1.16
CA ILE A 96 -17.86 12.32 0.24
C ILE A 96 -16.43 12.86 0.18
N HIS A 97 -16.30 14.18 0.00
CA HIS A 97 -15.02 14.85 -0.03
C HIS A 97 -14.21 14.62 1.25
N PHE A 98 -14.86 14.69 2.42
CA PHE A 98 -14.23 14.40 3.70
C PHE A 98 -13.68 12.97 3.77
N ILE A 99 -14.47 11.98 3.33
CA ILE A 99 -14.05 10.57 3.27
C ILE A 99 -12.86 10.40 2.32
N LEU A 100 -12.96 10.96 1.11
CA LEU A 100 -11.89 10.89 0.10
C LEU A 100 -10.59 11.51 0.63
N LYS A 101 -10.66 12.63 1.34
CA LYS A 101 -9.49 13.25 1.98
C LYS A 101 -8.84 12.33 3.02
N LYS A 102 -9.63 11.64 3.85
CA LYS A 102 -9.10 10.67 4.83
C LYS A 102 -8.48 9.46 4.15
N MET A 103 -9.14 8.91 3.14
CA MET A 103 -8.61 7.79 2.35
C MET A 103 -7.32 8.16 1.63
N TYR A 104 -7.27 9.37 1.06
CA TYR A 104 -6.08 9.90 0.42
C TYR A 104 -4.91 9.98 1.40
N SER A 105 -5.11 10.59 2.58
CA SER A 105 -4.05 10.64 3.60
C SER A 105 -3.62 9.24 4.04
N PHE A 106 -4.56 8.32 4.24
CA PHE A 106 -4.27 6.93 4.61
C PHE A 106 -3.37 6.25 3.59
N VAL A 107 -3.65 6.39 2.29
CA VAL A 107 -2.81 5.83 1.22
C VAL A 107 -1.48 6.59 1.12
N SER A 108 -1.49 7.92 1.11
CA SER A 108 -0.28 8.72 0.90
C SER A 108 0.79 8.47 1.95
N TYR A 109 0.43 8.45 3.25
CA TYR A 109 1.40 8.19 4.33
C TYR A 109 1.89 6.73 4.39
N ASN A 110 1.20 5.81 3.71
CA ASN A 110 1.57 4.40 3.64
C ASN A 110 2.09 3.96 2.27
N ARG A 111 2.16 4.85 1.28
CA ARG A 111 2.54 4.48 -0.11
C ARG A 111 3.86 3.73 -0.22
N LYS A 112 4.86 4.09 0.61
CA LYS A 112 6.17 3.43 0.64
C LYS A 112 6.16 2.04 1.28
N VAL A 113 5.16 1.73 2.12
CA VAL A 113 4.94 0.34 2.59
C VAL A 113 3.97 -0.42 1.72
N ILE A 114 3.04 0.24 1.04
CA ILE A 114 2.15 -0.41 0.08
C ILE A 114 2.97 -0.88 -1.13
N ILE A 115 3.74 0.02 -1.75
CA ILE A 115 4.64 -0.28 -2.87
C ILE A 115 6.00 0.37 -2.61
N PRO A 116 6.97 -0.36 -2.03
CA PRO A 116 8.31 0.18 -1.82
C PRO A 116 9.04 0.32 -3.15
N GLY A 117 9.61 1.52 -3.38
CA GLY A 117 10.54 1.82 -4.47
C GLY A 117 11.98 1.69 -4.02
N ASN A 118 12.91 1.66 -4.99
CA ASN A 118 14.32 1.78 -4.71
C ASN A 118 14.63 3.24 -4.37
N VAL A 119 15.29 3.49 -3.24
CA VAL A 119 15.74 4.84 -2.89
C VAL A 119 16.97 5.16 -3.73
N LYS A 120 16.91 6.24 -4.51
CA LYS A 120 18.09 6.79 -5.19
C LYS A 120 18.87 7.66 -4.20
N GLU A 121 20.13 7.32 -3.94
CA GLU A 121 20.98 8.02 -2.97
C GLU A 121 21.46 9.40 -3.47
N GLU A 122 21.25 9.73 -4.76
CA GLU A 122 21.86 10.90 -5.43
C GLU A 122 20.98 12.16 -5.51
N ASN A 123 19.84 12.21 -4.83
CA ASN A 123 18.90 13.33 -5.00
C ASN A 123 19.35 14.61 -4.24
N LYS A 124 19.59 15.69 -5.00
CA LYS A 124 20.03 17.02 -4.52
C LYS A 124 19.03 17.74 -3.60
N LEU A 125 17.77 17.31 -3.58
CA LEU A 125 16.69 17.87 -2.78
C LEU A 125 16.24 16.81 -1.76
N GLN A 126 15.93 17.25 -0.52
CA GLN A 126 15.30 16.41 0.50
C GLN A 126 13.84 16.10 0.08
N CYS A 127 13.68 15.16 -0.85
CA CYS A 127 12.39 14.79 -1.42
C CYS A 127 11.72 13.63 -0.68
N THR A 128 12.19 13.28 0.52
CA THR A 128 11.62 12.18 1.28
C THR A 128 10.38 12.66 2.06
N PRO A 129 9.20 12.02 1.89
CA PRO A 129 8.03 12.32 2.70
C PRO A 129 8.28 12.07 4.18
N ASP A 130 7.50 12.78 5.00
CA ASP A 130 7.52 12.64 6.44
C ASP A 130 6.91 11.30 6.88
N PHE A 131 7.50 10.73 7.91
CA PHE A 131 6.97 9.53 8.52
C PHE A 131 5.88 9.86 9.53
N ASN A 132 4.70 9.25 9.34
CA ASN A 132 3.55 9.48 10.22
C ASN A 132 3.15 8.20 10.97
N TYR A 133 3.49 8.13 12.26
CA TYR A 133 3.16 6.99 13.13
C TYR A 133 1.66 6.70 13.19
N LYS A 134 0.82 7.74 13.26
CA LYS A 134 -0.64 7.58 13.38
C LYS A 134 -1.22 6.83 12.17
N TYR A 135 -0.89 7.28 10.95
CA TYR A 135 -1.36 6.60 9.74
C TYR A 135 -0.72 5.23 9.55
N ARG A 136 0.49 5.03 10.05
CA ARG A 136 1.16 3.73 9.98
C ARG A 136 0.49 2.68 10.86
N PHE A 137 0.19 3.01 12.11
CA PHE A 137 -0.54 2.10 13.00
C PHE A 137 -1.97 1.87 12.53
N LEU A 138 -2.63 2.90 11.98
CA LEU A 138 -3.95 2.74 11.37
C LEU A 138 -3.92 1.75 10.20
N PHE A 139 -2.88 1.80 9.35
CA PHE A 139 -2.71 0.87 8.25
C PHE A 139 -2.42 -0.56 8.72
N ILE A 140 -1.51 -0.73 9.68
CA ILE A 140 -1.21 -2.03 10.29
C ILE A 140 -2.49 -2.64 10.89
N GLY A 141 -3.26 -1.86 11.66
CA GLY A 141 -4.53 -2.30 12.24
C GLY A 141 -5.54 -2.70 11.18
N PHE A 142 -5.74 -1.87 10.14
CA PHE A 142 -6.62 -2.19 9.02
C PHE A 142 -6.23 -3.50 8.32
N ALA A 143 -4.96 -3.64 7.93
CA ALA A 143 -4.46 -4.82 7.26
C ALA A 143 -4.57 -6.07 8.15
N LEU A 144 -4.35 -5.92 9.46
CA LEU A 144 -4.50 -6.99 10.44
C LEU A 144 -5.94 -7.46 10.56
N THR A 145 -6.89 -6.54 10.63
CA THR A 145 -8.34 -6.85 10.67
C THR A 145 -8.76 -7.61 9.41
N VAL A 146 -8.44 -7.10 8.22
CA VAL A 146 -8.79 -7.77 6.95
C VAL A 146 -8.16 -9.17 6.89
N THR A 147 -6.87 -9.27 7.23
CA THR A 147 -6.15 -10.56 7.24
C THR A 147 -6.81 -11.54 8.20
N THR A 148 -7.18 -11.11 9.40
CA THR A 148 -7.82 -11.96 10.41
C THR A 148 -9.12 -12.55 9.90
N PHE A 149 -10.01 -11.74 9.29
CA PHE A 149 -11.29 -12.22 8.79
C PHE A 149 -11.14 -13.15 7.59
N VAL A 150 -10.22 -12.85 6.68
CA VAL A 150 -9.95 -13.72 5.52
C VAL A 150 -9.34 -15.05 5.97
N LEU A 151 -8.38 -15.04 6.89
CA LEU A 151 -7.82 -16.27 7.47
C LEU A 151 -8.89 -17.07 8.22
N PHE A 152 -9.79 -16.42 8.96
CA PHE A 152 -10.90 -17.11 9.61
C PHE A 152 -11.82 -17.81 8.61
N GLY A 153 -12.20 -17.14 7.52
CA GLY A 153 -12.96 -17.77 6.44
C GLY A 153 -12.21 -18.93 5.81
N PHE A 154 -10.93 -18.73 5.51
CA PHE A 154 -10.11 -19.69 4.77
C PHE A 154 -9.75 -20.94 5.59
N SER A 155 -9.40 -20.77 6.87
CA SER A 155 -9.11 -21.88 7.78
C SER A 155 -10.31 -22.82 7.93
N ASN A 156 -11.54 -22.30 7.88
CA ASN A 156 -12.77 -23.13 7.93
C ASN A 156 -13.01 -23.93 6.64
N LEU A 157 -12.32 -23.63 5.53
CA LEU A 157 -12.42 -24.40 4.29
C LEU A 157 -11.53 -25.64 4.27
N ILE A 158 -10.61 -25.78 5.23
CA ILE A 158 -9.60 -26.84 5.29
C ILE A 158 -9.98 -27.84 6.40
N PRO A 159 -10.56 -29.01 6.07
CA PRO A 159 -11.11 -29.94 7.07
C PRO A 159 -10.07 -30.59 7.98
N ILE A 160 -8.81 -30.67 7.53
CA ILE A 160 -7.71 -31.25 8.32
C ILE A 160 -7.29 -30.32 9.48
N LEU A 161 -7.65 -29.03 9.42
CA LEU A 161 -7.35 -28.09 10.49
C LEU A 161 -8.47 -28.11 11.54
N PRO A 162 -8.16 -28.04 12.84
CA PRO A 162 -9.17 -27.87 13.87
C PRO A 162 -9.98 -26.59 13.65
N LYS A 163 -11.24 -26.62 14.11
CA LYS A 163 -12.17 -25.50 14.00
C LYS A 163 -11.52 -24.21 14.50
N THR A 164 -11.61 -23.16 13.69
CA THR A 164 -10.97 -21.88 14.00
C THR A 164 -11.87 -20.94 14.80
N SER A 165 -11.25 -19.94 15.42
CA SER A 165 -11.91 -18.78 16.01
C SER A 165 -11.25 -17.50 15.50
N ILE A 166 -12.00 -16.40 15.47
CA ILE A 166 -11.46 -15.08 15.09
C ILE A 166 -10.26 -14.71 15.98
N LEU A 167 -10.32 -15.04 17.27
CA LEU A 167 -9.23 -14.79 18.21
C LEU A 167 -7.96 -15.57 17.84
N ARG A 168 -8.08 -16.84 17.43
CA ARG A 168 -6.93 -17.65 16.99
C ARG A 168 -6.25 -16.98 15.79
N GLU A 169 -7.01 -16.63 14.77
CA GLU A 169 -6.46 -16.01 13.55
C GLU A 169 -5.87 -14.62 13.80
N PHE A 170 -6.47 -13.85 14.72
CA PHE A 170 -5.91 -12.58 15.18
C PHE A 170 -4.57 -12.78 15.87
N ILE A 171 -4.47 -13.73 16.81
CA ILE A 171 -3.23 -14.06 17.52
C ILE A 171 -2.15 -14.54 16.54
N LEU A 172 -2.52 -15.32 15.52
CA LEU A 172 -1.59 -15.77 14.48
C LEU A 172 -1.06 -14.60 13.63
N ALA A 173 -1.95 -13.72 13.17
CA ALA A 173 -1.55 -12.59 12.34
C ALA A 173 -0.76 -11.53 13.15
N PHE A 174 -1.21 -11.21 14.36
CA PHE A 174 -0.54 -10.26 15.25
C PHE A 174 0.77 -10.82 15.81
N GLY A 175 0.77 -12.09 16.20
CA GLY A 175 1.95 -12.79 16.69
C GLY A 175 3.06 -12.87 15.63
N GLN A 176 2.72 -12.98 14.34
CA GLN A 176 3.70 -12.87 13.26
C GLN A 176 4.43 -11.52 13.30
N ILE A 177 3.72 -10.42 13.53
CA ILE A 177 4.31 -9.06 13.62
C ILE A 177 5.27 -9.00 14.81
N ILE A 178 4.83 -9.47 15.99
CA ILE A 178 5.66 -9.47 17.19
C ILE A 178 6.90 -10.33 16.96
N PHE A 179 6.73 -11.58 16.54
CA PHE A 179 7.82 -12.53 16.33
C PHE A 179 8.88 -11.97 15.37
N GLN A 180 8.44 -11.40 14.26
CA GLN A 180 9.32 -10.76 13.28
C GLN A 180 10.04 -9.52 13.83
N SER A 181 9.36 -8.72 14.65
CA SER A 181 9.94 -7.51 15.23
C SER A 181 11.05 -7.83 16.25
N LEU A 182 11.01 -8.97 16.93
CA LEU A 182 12.06 -9.42 17.85
C LEU A 182 13.43 -9.54 17.13
N PHE A 183 13.42 -9.96 15.87
CA PHE A 183 14.64 -10.11 15.07
C PHE A 183 15.18 -8.78 14.50
N LEU A 184 14.52 -7.66 14.81
CA LEU A 184 14.91 -6.31 14.40
C LEU A 184 15.15 -5.37 15.60
N MET A 185 15.21 -5.87 16.83
CA MET A 185 15.37 -5.03 18.03
C MET A 185 16.63 -4.15 18.05
N LYS A 186 17.65 -4.49 17.25
CA LYS A 186 18.88 -3.68 17.10
C LYS A 186 18.70 -2.47 16.17
N PHE A 187 17.61 -2.40 15.42
CA PHE A 187 17.30 -1.30 14.51
C PHE A 187 16.48 -0.21 15.22
N ASP A 188 16.43 0.97 14.63
CA ASP A 188 15.61 2.06 15.16
C ASP A 188 14.10 1.76 15.05
N LYS A 189 13.31 2.45 15.87
CA LYS A 189 11.85 2.25 15.95
C LYS A 189 11.15 2.49 14.61
N GLN A 190 11.61 3.46 13.82
CA GLN A 190 11.01 3.80 12.54
C GLN A 190 11.22 2.67 11.54
N THR A 191 12.42 2.07 11.50
CA THR A 191 12.72 0.89 10.69
C THR A 191 11.86 -0.32 11.08
N ILE A 192 11.71 -0.61 12.38
CA ILE A 192 10.86 -1.71 12.86
C ILE A 192 9.40 -1.51 12.45
N VAL A 193 8.86 -0.31 12.66
CA VAL A 193 7.47 0.02 12.30
C VAL A 193 7.28 0.06 10.77
N ASN A 194 8.29 0.48 10.01
CA ASN A 194 8.31 0.39 8.54
C ASN A 194 8.25 -1.06 8.06
N TYR A 195 9.04 -1.93 8.67
CA TYR A 195 9.03 -3.35 8.35
C TYR A 195 7.70 -4.01 8.71
N ALA A 196 7.13 -3.70 9.89
CA ALA A 196 5.80 -4.19 10.28
C ALA A 196 4.72 -3.78 9.27
N GLY A 197 4.76 -2.55 8.75
CA GLY A 197 3.88 -2.11 7.67
C GLY A 197 4.07 -2.89 6.36
N ASN A 198 5.30 -3.19 5.97
CA ASN A 198 5.60 -4.01 4.80
C ASN A 198 5.10 -5.46 4.98
N LEU A 199 5.36 -6.04 6.16
CA LEU A 199 4.88 -7.37 6.53
C LEU A 199 3.36 -7.45 6.44
N MET A 200 2.65 -6.45 6.95
CA MET A 200 1.19 -6.41 6.87
C MET A 200 0.66 -6.12 5.46
N THR A 201 1.43 -5.42 4.63
CA THR A 201 1.09 -5.29 3.20
C THR A 201 1.13 -6.64 2.51
N ILE A 202 2.14 -7.47 2.77
CA ILE A 202 2.22 -8.83 2.22
C ILE A 202 1.04 -9.67 2.68
N SER A 203 0.72 -9.64 3.98
CA SER A 203 -0.46 -10.33 4.54
C SER A 203 -1.77 -9.86 3.90
N LEU A 204 -1.91 -8.56 3.67
CA LEU A 204 -3.09 -7.99 3.01
C LEU A 204 -3.19 -8.44 1.54
N ILE A 205 -2.09 -8.41 0.78
CA ILE A 205 -2.05 -8.92 -0.60
C ILE A 205 -2.42 -10.39 -0.64
N GLY A 206 -1.83 -11.22 0.23
CA GLY A 206 -2.18 -12.63 0.34
C GLY A 206 -3.67 -12.82 0.64
N SER A 207 -4.21 -12.03 1.57
CA SER A 207 -5.63 -12.07 1.91
C SER A 207 -6.52 -11.73 0.71
N LEU A 208 -6.18 -10.68 -0.05
CA LEU A 208 -6.92 -10.30 -1.26
C LEU A 208 -6.86 -11.40 -2.34
N ILE A 209 -5.74 -12.12 -2.46
CA ILE A 209 -5.61 -13.26 -3.38
C ILE A 209 -6.47 -14.45 -2.94
N LEU A 210 -6.68 -14.66 -1.63
CA LEU A 210 -7.54 -15.75 -1.12
C LEU A 210 -9.04 -15.47 -1.27
N VAL A 211 -9.46 -14.21 -1.27
CA VAL A 211 -10.88 -13.81 -1.32
C VAL A 211 -11.66 -14.43 -2.50
N PRO A 212 -11.16 -14.47 -3.74
CA PRO A 212 -11.86 -15.14 -4.84
C PRO A 212 -12.26 -16.59 -4.56
N ILE A 213 -11.39 -17.40 -3.94
CA ILE A 213 -11.72 -18.78 -3.57
C ILE A 213 -12.75 -18.82 -2.45
N LEU A 214 -12.68 -17.91 -1.47
CA LEU A 214 -13.69 -17.80 -0.42
C LEU A 214 -15.08 -17.52 -1.00
N ILE A 215 -15.17 -16.58 -1.94
CA ILE A 215 -16.41 -16.21 -2.62
C ILE A 215 -16.90 -17.40 -3.45
N LEU A 216 -16.04 -18.01 -4.27
CA LEU A 216 -16.42 -19.12 -5.14
C LEU A 216 -16.94 -20.32 -4.33
N ASN A 217 -16.33 -20.61 -3.18
CA ASN A 217 -16.77 -21.70 -2.32
C ASN A 217 -18.19 -21.51 -1.75
N GLN A 218 -18.73 -20.29 -1.73
CA GLN A 218 -20.13 -20.06 -1.33
C GLN A 218 -21.14 -20.54 -2.37
N PHE A 219 -20.72 -20.65 -3.64
CA PHE A 219 -21.58 -21.05 -4.75
C PHE A 219 -21.38 -22.51 -5.15
N ILE A 220 -20.15 -23.02 -5.04
CA ILE A 220 -19.80 -24.39 -5.40
C ILE A 220 -18.92 -25.03 -4.33
N ASN A 221 -19.12 -26.32 -4.07
CA ASN A 221 -18.23 -27.08 -3.19
C ASN A 221 -16.90 -27.31 -3.90
N LEU A 222 -15.85 -26.59 -3.49
CA LEU A 222 -14.54 -26.72 -4.10
C LEU A 222 -13.81 -27.98 -3.60
N PRO A 223 -13.19 -28.77 -4.50
CA PRO A 223 -12.37 -29.88 -4.08
C PRO A 223 -11.12 -29.39 -3.33
N GLN A 224 -10.73 -30.14 -2.30
CA GLN A 224 -9.67 -29.72 -1.37
C GLN A 224 -8.32 -29.47 -2.04
N PHE A 225 -7.98 -30.21 -3.09
CA PHE A 225 -6.73 -29.98 -3.82
C PHE A 225 -6.67 -28.60 -4.48
N LEU A 226 -7.80 -28.04 -4.93
CA LEU A 226 -7.84 -26.68 -5.49
C LEU A 226 -7.67 -25.63 -4.40
N VAL A 227 -8.33 -25.81 -3.25
CA VAL A 227 -8.20 -24.90 -2.10
C VAL A 227 -6.75 -24.86 -1.61
N LEU A 228 -6.12 -26.03 -1.43
CA LEU A 228 -4.73 -26.14 -1.00
C LEU A 228 -3.74 -25.67 -2.07
N GLY A 229 -4.00 -25.96 -3.35
CA GLY A 229 -3.20 -25.46 -4.46
C GLY A 229 -3.20 -23.93 -4.53
N TRP A 230 -4.38 -23.31 -4.37
CA TRP A 230 -4.52 -21.86 -4.33
C TRP A 230 -3.82 -21.22 -3.12
N PHE A 231 -3.90 -21.87 -1.96
CA PHE A 231 -3.13 -21.48 -0.78
C PHE A 231 -1.62 -21.53 -1.06
N GLY A 232 -1.14 -22.60 -1.69
CA GLY A 232 0.26 -22.76 -2.08
C GLY A 232 0.74 -21.64 -3.01
N ILE A 233 -0.02 -21.34 -4.07
CA ILE A 233 0.28 -20.22 -4.98
C ILE A 233 0.34 -18.90 -4.22
N THR A 234 -0.65 -18.66 -3.35
CA THR A 234 -0.70 -17.44 -2.52
C THR A 234 0.54 -17.33 -1.63
N PHE A 235 0.93 -18.42 -0.97
CA PHE A 235 2.14 -18.49 -0.15
C PHE A 235 3.40 -18.17 -0.95
N PHE A 236 3.57 -18.74 -2.15
CA PHE A 236 4.74 -18.47 -2.99
C PHE A 236 4.81 -17.00 -3.43
N ILE A 237 3.68 -16.40 -3.82
CA ILE A 237 3.60 -14.98 -4.16
C ILE A 237 3.97 -14.12 -2.95
N MET A 238 3.41 -14.42 -1.77
CA MET A 238 3.73 -13.71 -0.53
C MET A 238 5.21 -13.82 -0.16
N PHE A 239 5.80 -15.01 -0.28
CA PHE A 239 7.21 -15.25 0.04
C PHE A 239 8.14 -14.52 -0.95
N ALA A 240 7.85 -14.58 -2.25
CA ALA A 240 8.61 -13.85 -3.27
C ALA A 240 8.56 -12.33 -3.03
N GLU A 241 7.39 -11.80 -2.64
CA GLU A 241 7.23 -10.40 -2.32
C GLU A 241 7.92 -10.00 -1.00
N HIS A 242 7.90 -10.87 0.01
CA HIS A 242 8.67 -10.68 1.25
C HIS A 242 10.16 -10.60 0.97
N PHE A 243 10.68 -11.56 0.20
CA PHE A 243 12.08 -11.58 -0.27
C PHE A 243 12.46 -10.28 -0.97
N ARG A 244 11.64 -9.84 -1.94
CA ARG A 244 11.87 -8.60 -2.70
C ARG A 244 11.92 -7.39 -1.77
N ARG A 245 10.99 -7.29 -0.81
CA ARG A 245 10.91 -6.17 0.14
C ARG A 245 12.09 -6.12 1.10
N VAL A 246 12.50 -7.27 1.65
CA VAL A 246 13.69 -7.35 2.52
C VAL A 246 14.93 -6.83 1.79
N LYS A 247 15.09 -7.19 0.51
CA LYS A 247 16.19 -6.68 -0.33
C LYS A 247 16.10 -5.17 -0.56
N ILE A 248 14.92 -4.64 -0.91
CA ILE A 248 14.73 -3.19 -1.16
C ILE A 248 14.96 -2.37 0.11
N LEU A 249 14.52 -2.87 1.25
CA LEU A 249 14.68 -2.21 2.55
C LEU A 249 16.10 -2.38 3.13
N LYS A 250 17.00 -3.09 2.44
CA LYS A 250 18.35 -3.43 2.92
C LYS A 250 18.34 -4.11 4.30
N LEU A 251 17.31 -4.92 4.57
CA LEU A 251 17.15 -5.64 5.84
C LEU A 251 17.81 -7.03 5.78
N PRO A 252 18.14 -7.63 6.94
CA PRO A 252 18.79 -8.93 6.98
C PRO A 252 17.96 -10.03 6.35
N PHE A 253 18.61 -10.87 5.54
CA PHE A 253 17.93 -11.92 4.77
C PHE A 253 17.26 -12.99 5.64
N TYR A 254 17.78 -13.22 6.86
CA TYR A 254 17.25 -14.22 7.79
C TYR A 254 15.76 -14.00 8.14
N LEU A 255 15.24 -12.78 7.94
CA LEU A 255 13.84 -12.46 8.18
C LEU A 255 12.88 -13.33 7.34
N CYS A 256 13.29 -13.75 6.15
CA CYS A 256 12.49 -14.64 5.30
C CYS A 256 12.35 -16.03 5.96
N PHE A 257 13.44 -16.55 6.53
CA PHE A 257 13.42 -17.83 7.22
C PHE A 257 12.64 -17.76 8.53
N THR A 258 12.80 -16.69 9.32
CA THR A 258 12.01 -16.52 10.55
C THR A 258 10.53 -16.33 10.25
N TRP A 259 10.18 -15.81 9.07
CA TRP A 259 8.78 -15.64 8.67
C TRP A 259 8.11 -16.99 8.45
N VAL A 260 8.77 -17.89 7.71
CA VAL A 260 8.33 -19.28 7.52
C VAL A 260 8.35 -20.05 8.84
N LEU A 261 9.41 -19.90 9.64
CA LEU A 261 9.57 -20.58 10.92
C LEU A 261 8.39 -20.32 11.87
N TYR A 262 7.93 -19.07 11.97
CA TYR A 262 6.75 -18.73 12.76
C TYR A 262 5.52 -19.53 12.32
N ARG A 263 5.29 -19.66 11.00
CA ARG A 263 4.15 -20.40 10.45
C ARG A 263 4.26 -21.90 10.70
N MET A 264 5.47 -22.47 10.62
CA MET A 264 5.71 -23.87 10.97
C MET A 264 5.43 -24.14 12.45
N ILE A 265 5.94 -23.28 13.35
CA ILE A 265 5.67 -23.38 14.78
C ILE A 265 4.17 -23.27 15.06
N ALA A 266 3.50 -22.27 14.49
CA ALA A 266 2.06 -22.07 14.64
C ALA A 266 1.26 -23.29 14.16
N LEU A 267 1.61 -23.86 13.01
CA LEU A 267 0.95 -25.04 12.47
C LEU A 267 1.12 -26.26 13.40
N LEU A 268 2.32 -26.47 13.96
CA LEU A 268 2.55 -27.53 14.95
C LEU A 268 1.66 -27.36 16.18
N PHE A 269 1.49 -26.14 16.69
CA PHE A 269 0.56 -25.89 17.79
C PHE A 269 -0.89 -26.15 17.37
N ILE A 270 -1.31 -25.70 16.20
CA ILE A 270 -2.69 -25.89 15.71
C ILE A 270 -3.02 -27.38 15.54
N LEU A 271 -2.06 -28.23 15.16
CA LEU A 271 -2.31 -29.67 14.93
C LEU A 271 -2.23 -30.52 16.20
N ASN A 272 -1.60 -30.02 17.27
CA ASN A 272 -1.36 -30.77 18.51
C ASN A 272 -2.18 -30.26 19.72
N LEU A 273 -2.96 -29.20 19.56
CA LEU A 273 -3.97 -28.71 20.51
C LEU A 273 -5.37 -29.18 20.08
#